data_AF-A0A9P7KW90-F1
#
_entry.id   AF-A0A9P7KW90-F1
#
_cell.length_a   1.000
_cell.length_b   1.000
_cell.length_c   1.000
_cell.angle_alpha   90.00
_cell.angle_beta   90.00
_cell.angle_gamma   90.00
#
_symmetry.space_group_name_H-M   'P 1'
#
loop_
_entity.id
_entity.type
_entity.pdbx_description
1 polymer ?
#
loop_
_entity_poly.entity_id
_entity_poly.type
_entity_poly.pdbx_seq_one_letter_code
_entity_poly.pdbx_strand_id
1 'polypeptide(L)'
;MGSQSTSNIMRYAAYVHPTTGLPRVSHYDLANGTIQPLSLTSGTPVRDIYEVIAAGASQIIPDGEPLSADDVKLLAPISGRDIMAVGKNYMEHAKEFNSSGYDSSDKTDRPSHPVIFTKRATSIIAHGETILPHPEFSQTLDYEGEIGVIIGKTGYRVSETDAWDYVWGYTNINDMTARERQRDHKQFFIGKSPDTFCPIGPVAVSKDDLPSVLKVETHVNGELRQSSTTQDLIFSIPTLIKTISEGQTLQPGDVIATGTPAGVGIGKNPPIFLQPGDEVSVSVTGLGTLSNRIGTAETSNPTVQRVSSNSPFRINNLAKTLDAGVGLTKLNGKQLNYQKKGSGSNHIVFVHGLGGTQDYWAPLISKLSLSENNSLHLFDMEGHGLSPTHPLSKMSIESFAQDIRSIFDVADITSSAPATLFAHSLGCLAALNFTLAFNFLFIINIKIYKILSKIKQF
;
A
#
# COMPACT_ATOMS: atom_id res chain seq x y z
N MET A 1 -25.69 -35.57 11.43
CA MET A 1 -26.62 -34.45 11.13
C MET A 1 -26.15 -33.26 11.97
N GLY A 2 -25.71 -32.13 11.46
CA GLY A 2 -25.51 -31.70 10.08
C GLY A 2 -24.11 -31.12 9.89
N SER A 3 -23.60 -31.23 8.66
CA SER A 3 -22.44 -30.48 8.20
C SER A 3 -22.72 -28.99 8.42
N GLN A 4 -22.00 -28.36 9.34
CA GLN A 4 -21.89 -26.90 9.29
C GLN A 4 -21.32 -26.57 7.91
N SER A 5 -22.15 -25.95 7.09
CA SER A 5 -21.74 -25.22 5.89
C SER A 5 -20.52 -24.39 6.29
N THR A 6 -19.34 -24.72 5.76
CA THR A 6 -18.17 -23.85 5.85
C THR A 6 -18.55 -22.57 5.14
N SER A 7 -18.97 -21.55 5.90
CA SER A 7 -19.04 -20.19 5.38
C SER A 7 -17.67 -19.91 4.77
N ASN A 8 -17.66 -19.44 3.53
CA ASN A 8 -16.43 -19.20 2.80
C ASN A 8 -15.74 -18.00 3.48
N ILE A 9 -14.77 -18.26 4.36
CA ILE A 9 -14.09 -17.21 5.14
C ILE A 9 -13.44 -16.23 4.17
N MET A 10 -13.86 -14.97 4.21
CA MET A 10 -13.37 -13.95 3.31
C MET A 10 -12.07 -13.35 3.85
N ARG A 11 -10.95 -13.72 3.22
CA ARG A 11 -9.61 -13.27 3.64
C ARG A 11 -9.12 -12.18 2.73
N TYR A 12 -8.90 -10.98 3.26
CA TYR A 12 -8.40 -9.87 2.48
C TYR A 12 -6.88 -9.83 2.51
N ALA A 13 -6.22 -9.93 1.35
CA ALA A 13 -4.79 -9.74 1.20
C ALA A 13 -4.50 -8.46 0.40
N ALA A 14 -3.53 -7.68 0.85
CA ALA A 14 -2.98 -6.58 0.06
C ALA A 14 -1.81 -7.11 -0.80
N TYR A 15 -1.69 -6.60 -2.02
CA TYR A 15 -0.63 -7.02 -2.95
C TYR A 15 -0.27 -5.90 -3.93
N VAL A 16 0.88 -6.02 -4.59
CA VAL A 16 1.24 -5.18 -5.73
C VAL A 16 0.78 -5.86 -7.00
N HIS A 17 -0.10 -5.22 -7.76
CA HIS A 17 -0.59 -5.78 -9.01
C HIS A 17 0.54 -5.89 -10.05
N PRO A 18 0.76 -7.06 -10.68
CA PRO A 18 1.97 -7.34 -11.46
C PRO A 18 2.11 -6.43 -12.69
N THR A 19 1.00 -6.14 -13.37
CA THR A 19 1.00 -5.28 -14.57
C THR A 19 1.14 -3.79 -14.24
N THR A 20 0.50 -3.31 -13.18
CA THR A 20 0.36 -1.87 -12.90
C THR A 20 1.38 -1.37 -11.89
N GLY A 21 1.98 -2.26 -11.10
CA GLY A 21 2.91 -1.91 -10.02
C GLY A 21 2.24 -1.23 -8.83
N LEU A 22 0.91 -1.21 -8.76
CA LEU A 22 0.17 -0.48 -7.73
C LEU A 22 -0.38 -1.40 -6.63
N PRO A 23 -0.48 -0.90 -5.39
CA PRO A 23 -1.18 -1.61 -4.32
C PRO A 23 -2.65 -1.86 -4.66
N ARG A 24 -3.11 -3.07 -4.37
CA ARG A 24 -4.50 -3.53 -4.50
C ARG A 24 -4.88 -4.44 -3.35
N VAL A 25 -6.18 -4.68 -3.19
CA VAL A 25 -6.72 -5.69 -2.28
C VAL A 25 -7.35 -6.83 -3.08
N SER A 26 -7.23 -8.03 -2.53
CA SER A 26 -7.75 -9.27 -3.08
C SER A 26 -8.44 -10.12 -2.01
N HIS A 27 -9.27 -11.08 -2.43
CA HIS A 27 -9.59 -12.24 -1.60
C HIS A 27 -8.53 -13.32 -1.76
N TYR A 28 -7.92 -13.79 -0.66
CA TYR A 28 -6.89 -14.83 -0.68
C TYR A 28 -7.46 -16.20 -0.33
N ASP A 29 -7.50 -17.09 -1.32
CA ASP A 29 -7.67 -18.52 -1.12
C ASP A 29 -6.34 -19.17 -0.70
N LEU A 30 -6.17 -19.31 0.61
CA LEU A 30 -4.98 -19.95 1.21
C LEU A 30 -4.82 -21.42 0.82
N ALA A 31 -5.91 -22.12 0.45
CA ALA A 31 -5.84 -23.54 0.13
C ALA A 31 -5.31 -23.77 -1.29
N ASN A 32 -5.70 -22.90 -2.22
CA ASN A 32 -5.29 -22.97 -3.62
C ASN A 32 -4.10 -22.07 -3.96
N GLY A 33 -3.68 -21.19 -3.04
CA GLY A 33 -2.56 -20.27 -3.28
C GLY A 33 -2.91 -19.19 -4.31
N THR A 34 -4.18 -18.79 -4.40
CA THR A 34 -4.65 -17.81 -5.39
C THR A 34 -5.27 -16.59 -4.75
N ILE A 35 -5.13 -15.45 -5.42
CA ILE A 35 -5.74 -14.19 -5.01
C ILE A 35 -6.73 -13.72 -6.08
N GLN A 36 -7.96 -13.40 -5.67
CA GLN A 36 -8.98 -12.78 -6.52
C GLN A 36 -8.94 -11.27 -6.34
N PRO A 37 -8.55 -10.47 -7.35
CA PRO A 37 -8.59 -9.01 -7.25
C PRO A 37 -10.01 -8.51 -6.95
N LEU A 38 -10.10 -7.35 -6.28
CA LEU A 38 -11.38 -6.77 -5.85
C LEU A 38 -11.58 -5.36 -6.39
N SER A 39 -12.84 -5.05 -6.69
CA SER A 39 -13.32 -3.70 -7.00
C SER A 39 -14.52 -3.33 -6.13
N LEU A 40 -14.79 -2.03 -6.04
CA LEU A 40 -16.07 -1.53 -5.57
C LEU A 40 -17.16 -1.89 -6.58
N THR A 41 -18.43 -1.90 -6.17
CA THR A 41 -19.59 -2.08 -7.08
C THR A 41 -19.63 -1.10 -8.25
N SER A 42 -18.93 0.03 -8.17
CA SER A 42 -18.73 0.98 -9.28
C SER A 42 -17.73 0.51 -10.36
N GLY A 43 -17.04 -0.62 -10.15
CA GLY A 43 -15.91 -1.07 -10.96
C GLY A 43 -14.57 -0.42 -10.60
N THR A 44 -14.52 0.42 -9.56
CA THR A 44 -13.26 1.04 -9.11
C THR A 44 -12.40 0.00 -8.37
N PRO A 45 -11.16 -0.30 -8.79
CA PRO A 45 -10.31 -1.26 -8.07
C PRO A 45 -10.05 -0.84 -6.62
N VAL A 46 -10.14 -1.79 -5.70
CA VAL A 46 -9.87 -1.56 -4.27
C VAL A 46 -8.36 -1.46 -4.06
N ARG A 47 -7.91 -0.36 -3.44
CA ARG A 47 -6.48 -0.01 -3.33
C ARG A 47 -5.87 -0.41 -2.00
N ASP A 48 -6.65 -0.34 -0.93
CA ASP A 48 -6.23 -0.70 0.42
C ASP A 48 -7.41 -1.21 1.26
N ILE A 49 -7.12 -1.86 2.38
CA ILE A 49 -8.17 -2.43 3.25
C ILE A 49 -9.01 -1.35 3.94
N TYR A 50 -8.52 -0.11 4.04
CA TYR A 50 -9.29 0.98 4.65
C TYR A 50 -10.53 1.29 3.81
N GLU A 51 -10.44 1.15 2.49
CA GLU A 51 -11.60 1.24 1.59
C GLU A 51 -12.61 0.11 1.85
N VAL A 52 -12.16 -1.12 2.11
CA VAL A 52 -13.03 -2.24 2.47
C VAL A 52 -13.75 -1.99 3.79
N ILE A 53 -13.02 -1.53 4.82
CA ILE A 53 -13.59 -1.21 6.14
C ILE A 53 -14.64 -0.09 6.01
N ALA A 54 -14.33 0.96 5.25
CA ALA A 54 -15.20 2.12 5.09
C ALA A 54 -16.44 1.84 4.22
N ALA A 55 -16.28 1.10 3.11
CA ALA A 55 -17.37 0.81 2.19
C ALA A 55 -18.27 -0.33 2.71
N GLY A 56 -17.70 -1.26 3.48
CA GLY A 56 -18.37 -2.48 3.93
C GLY A 56 -18.35 -3.58 2.85
N ALA A 57 -18.35 -4.84 3.29
CA ALA A 57 -18.18 -6.01 2.42
C ALA A 57 -19.22 -6.10 1.28
N SER A 58 -20.45 -5.59 1.49
CA SER A 58 -21.50 -5.61 0.46
C SER A 58 -21.22 -4.73 -0.74
N GLN A 59 -20.25 -3.81 -0.64
CA GLN A 59 -19.82 -2.95 -1.74
C GLN A 59 -18.59 -3.47 -2.47
N ILE A 60 -18.05 -4.62 -2.06
CA ILE A 60 -16.84 -5.21 -2.62
C ILE A 60 -17.22 -6.40 -3.50
N ILE A 61 -16.74 -6.40 -4.74
CA ILE A 61 -17.00 -7.46 -5.72
C ILE A 61 -15.68 -7.98 -6.33
N PRO A 62 -15.64 -9.26 -6.77
CA PRO A 62 -14.53 -9.76 -7.58
C PRO A 62 -14.29 -8.92 -8.83
N ASP A 63 -13.03 -8.73 -9.19
CA ASP A 63 -12.57 -8.05 -10.39
C ASP A 63 -11.51 -8.89 -11.11
N GLY A 64 -11.65 -9.04 -12.43
CA GLY A 64 -10.75 -9.83 -13.27
C GLY A 64 -10.63 -11.32 -12.90
N GLU A 65 -9.61 -11.96 -13.47
CA GLU A 65 -9.27 -13.36 -13.20
C GLU A 65 -8.41 -13.51 -11.93
N PRO A 66 -8.53 -14.62 -11.20
CA PRO A 66 -7.61 -14.95 -10.11
C PRO A 66 -6.15 -15.00 -10.57
N LEU A 67 -5.26 -14.51 -9.71
CA LEU A 67 -3.81 -14.58 -9.91
C LEU A 67 -3.21 -15.60 -8.94
N SER A 68 -2.07 -16.19 -9.29
CA SER A 68 -1.26 -16.95 -8.32
C SER A 68 -0.71 -15.98 -7.26
N ALA A 69 -0.77 -16.36 -5.99
CA ALA A 69 -0.17 -15.59 -4.91
C ALA A 69 1.36 -15.52 -5.02
N ASP A 70 1.99 -16.52 -5.65
CA ASP A 70 3.44 -16.57 -5.88
C ASP A 70 3.91 -15.61 -6.98
N ASP A 71 3.00 -15.21 -7.88
CA ASP A 71 3.30 -14.30 -8.99
C ASP A 71 3.15 -12.82 -8.60
N VAL A 72 2.76 -12.54 -7.35
CA VAL A 72 2.56 -11.18 -6.85
C VAL A 72 3.40 -10.90 -5.62
N LYS A 73 3.73 -9.62 -5.41
CA LYS A 73 4.29 -9.19 -4.13
C LYS A 73 3.17 -8.94 -3.14
N LEU A 74 3.02 -9.81 -2.14
CA LEU A 74 2.13 -9.56 -1.00
C LEU A 74 2.61 -8.35 -0.18
N LEU A 75 1.65 -7.63 0.38
CA LEU A 75 1.84 -6.48 1.26
C LEU A 75 1.19 -6.79 2.62
N ALA A 76 1.62 -6.09 3.67
CA ALA A 76 0.90 -6.11 4.93
C ALA A 76 -0.54 -5.62 4.70
N PRO A 77 -1.58 -6.33 5.17
CA PRO A 77 -2.97 -5.95 4.88
C PRO A 77 -3.33 -4.59 5.48
N ILE A 78 -2.71 -4.22 6.60
CA ILE A 78 -2.78 -2.90 7.22
C ILE A 78 -1.39 -2.30 7.33
N SER A 79 -1.23 -1.02 6.98
CA SER A 79 0.04 -0.30 7.08
C SER A 79 -0.15 1.21 7.12
N GLY A 80 0.88 1.96 7.51
CA GLY A 80 0.86 3.43 7.46
C GLY A 80 0.33 4.13 8.71
N ARG A 81 -0.05 3.37 9.75
CA ARG A 81 -0.33 3.87 11.11
C ARG A 81 0.47 3.07 12.13
N ASP A 82 0.83 3.72 13.24
CA ASP A 82 1.48 3.05 14.36
C ASP A 82 0.49 2.04 14.98
N ILE A 83 1.01 0.92 15.46
CA ILE A 83 0.22 -0.15 16.08
C ILE A 83 0.18 0.10 17.58
N MET A 84 -1.00 0.07 18.19
CA MET A 84 -1.14 0.08 19.65
C MET A 84 -0.91 -1.33 20.14
N ALA A 85 -0.01 -1.54 21.08
CA ALA A 85 0.39 -2.86 21.56
C ALA A 85 0.24 -2.95 23.08
N VAL A 86 -0.06 -4.17 23.56
CA VAL A 86 -0.36 -4.43 24.96
C VAL A 86 0.70 -5.32 25.58
N GLY A 87 1.39 -4.81 26.60
CA GLY A 87 2.38 -5.59 27.35
C GLY A 87 1.73 -6.54 28.35
N LYS A 88 2.33 -7.72 28.54
CA LYS A 88 2.01 -8.67 29.62
C LYS A 88 0.53 -9.05 29.72
N ASN A 89 -0.14 -9.31 28.60
CA ASN A 89 -1.58 -9.58 28.60
C ASN A 89 -1.96 -11.07 28.71
N TYR A 90 -0.99 -11.96 28.99
CA TYR A 90 -1.22 -13.37 29.32
C TYR A 90 -0.58 -13.68 30.67
N MET A 91 -1.29 -14.38 31.55
CA MET A 91 -0.83 -14.63 32.93
C MET A 91 0.51 -15.37 32.99
N GLU A 92 0.65 -16.45 32.22
CA GLU A 92 1.88 -17.24 32.22
C GLU A 92 3.06 -16.47 31.60
N HIS A 93 2.79 -15.62 30.61
CA HIS A 93 3.81 -14.74 30.04
C HIS A 93 4.28 -13.68 31.04
N ALA A 94 3.35 -13.09 31.81
CA ALA A 94 3.68 -12.10 32.83
C ALA A 94 4.59 -12.70 33.92
N LYS A 95 4.31 -13.94 34.36
CA LYS A 95 5.18 -14.69 35.30
C LYS A 95 6.55 -15.01 34.70
N GLU A 96 6.58 -15.49 33.45
CA GLU A 96 7.80 -15.80 32.70
C GLU A 96 8.71 -14.57 32.57
N PHE A 97 8.15 -13.44 32.15
CA PHE A 97 8.88 -12.19 31.99
C PHE A 97 9.42 -11.65 33.32
N ASN A 98 8.60 -11.65 34.39
CA ASN A 98 9.05 -11.23 35.72
C ASN A 98 10.20 -12.08 36.25
N SER A 99 10.17 -13.38 35.97
CA SER A 99 11.21 -14.33 36.40
C SER A 99 12.55 -14.14 35.65
N SER A 100 12.54 -13.51 34.48
CA SER A 100 13.75 -13.29 33.65
C SER A 100 14.70 -12.23 34.21
N GLY A 101 14.25 -11.37 35.14
CA GLY A 101 15.04 -10.26 35.68
C GLY A 101 15.18 -9.05 34.74
N TYR A 102 14.50 -9.06 33.59
CA TYR A 102 14.43 -7.92 32.66
C TYR A 102 13.30 -6.92 32.99
N ASP A 103 12.49 -7.19 34.02
CA ASP A 103 11.54 -6.22 34.54
C ASP A 103 12.18 -5.31 35.59
N SER A 104 12.36 -4.05 35.23
CA SER A 104 12.88 -3.01 36.12
C SER A 104 11.78 -2.18 36.81
N SER A 105 10.50 -2.48 36.59
CA SER A 105 9.37 -1.58 36.92
C SER A 105 8.33 -2.14 37.88
N ASP A 106 7.99 -3.43 37.88
CA ASP A 106 6.94 -3.97 38.76
C ASP A 106 7.25 -5.37 39.30
N LYS A 107 6.95 -5.62 40.59
CA LYS A 107 7.13 -6.93 41.26
C LYS A 107 5.85 -7.77 41.31
N THR A 108 4.80 -7.34 40.62
CA THR A 108 3.49 -8.00 40.64
C THR A 108 3.25 -8.76 39.33
N ASP A 109 2.86 -10.02 39.46
CA ASP A 109 2.62 -10.92 38.31
C ASP A 109 1.41 -10.56 37.46
N ARG A 110 0.44 -9.83 38.02
CA ARG A 110 -0.74 -9.35 37.30
C ARG A 110 -0.78 -7.83 37.30
N PRO A 111 -0.68 -7.16 36.14
CA PRO A 111 -0.89 -5.72 36.04
C PRO A 111 -2.30 -5.34 36.51
N SER A 112 -2.44 -4.18 37.16
CA SER A 112 -3.76 -3.64 37.55
C SER A 112 -4.49 -2.97 36.38
N HIS A 113 -3.74 -2.49 35.38
CA HIS A 113 -4.25 -1.82 34.18
C HIS A 113 -3.49 -2.32 32.94
N PRO A 114 -4.09 -2.27 31.75
CA PRO A 114 -3.39 -2.57 30.51
C PRO A 114 -2.15 -1.69 30.31
N VAL A 115 -1.00 -2.31 30.02
CA VAL A 115 0.23 -1.59 29.69
C VAL A 115 0.23 -1.32 28.19
N ILE A 116 -0.03 -0.08 27.78
CA ILE A 116 -0.12 0.31 26.37
C ILE A 116 1.19 0.95 25.91
N PHE A 117 1.72 0.48 24.78
CA PHE A 117 2.82 1.10 24.06
C PHE A 117 2.52 1.10 22.55
N THR A 118 3.45 1.60 21.74
CA THR A 118 3.29 1.63 20.28
C THR A 118 4.44 0.97 19.54
N LYS A 119 4.13 0.43 18.37
CA LYS A 119 5.10 0.05 17.33
C LYS A 119 5.00 1.02 16.16
N ARG A 120 6.14 1.54 15.72
CA ARG A 120 6.19 2.52 14.62
C ARG A 120 5.70 1.91 13.31
N ALA A 121 4.90 2.64 12.52
CA ALA A 121 4.38 2.20 11.22
C ALA A 121 5.47 1.79 10.22
N THR A 122 6.67 2.38 10.33
CA THR A 122 7.82 2.04 9.48
C THR A 122 8.37 0.64 9.76
N SER A 123 8.15 0.10 10.97
CA SER A 123 8.53 -1.28 11.31
C SER A 123 7.65 -2.34 10.64
N ILE A 124 6.53 -1.95 10.05
CA ILE A 124 5.57 -2.88 9.42
C ILE A 124 6.17 -3.48 8.15
N ILE A 125 6.16 -4.82 8.07
CA ILE A 125 6.52 -5.61 6.89
C ILE A 125 5.49 -6.71 6.63
N ALA A 126 5.45 -7.20 5.40
CA ALA A 126 4.50 -8.21 4.96
C ALA A 126 4.96 -9.65 5.30
N HIS A 127 4.06 -10.61 5.10
CA HIS A 127 4.42 -12.03 5.03
C HIS A 127 5.53 -12.27 3.99
N GLY A 128 6.52 -13.07 4.35
CA GLY A 128 7.65 -13.44 3.49
C GLY A 128 8.76 -12.38 3.39
N GLU A 129 8.54 -11.15 3.85
CA GLU A 129 9.59 -10.13 3.89
C GLU A 129 10.62 -10.42 4.99
N THR A 130 11.88 -10.02 4.77
CA THR A 130 12.99 -10.29 5.69
C THR A 130 12.94 -9.37 6.91
N ILE A 131 13.15 -9.94 8.10
CA ILE A 131 13.39 -9.19 9.34
C ILE A 131 14.88 -8.88 9.44
N LEU A 132 15.22 -7.62 9.66
CA LEU A 132 16.60 -7.17 9.84
C LEU A 132 17.09 -7.55 11.25
N PRO A 133 18.29 -8.14 11.39
CA PRO A 133 18.83 -8.51 12.70
C PRO A 133 19.31 -7.31 13.54
N HIS A 134 19.62 -6.17 12.90
CA HIS A 134 20.17 -4.95 13.52
C HIS A 134 21.30 -5.23 14.54
N PRO A 135 22.42 -5.85 14.12
CA PRO A 135 23.47 -6.35 15.04
C PRO A 135 24.18 -5.25 15.84
N GLU A 136 24.28 -4.03 15.30
CA GLU A 136 24.82 -2.87 16.02
C GLU A 136 23.83 -2.28 17.03
N PHE A 137 22.55 -2.64 16.91
CA PHE A 137 21.49 -2.18 17.79
C PHE A 137 21.23 -3.15 18.93
N SER A 138 21.08 -4.45 18.70
CA SER A 138 20.83 -5.43 19.78
C SER A 138 21.28 -6.84 19.40
N GLN A 139 21.63 -7.64 20.40
CA GLN A 139 21.93 -9.08 20.25
C GLN A 139 20.84 -9.98 20.85
N THR A 140 19.75 -9.40 21.33
CA THR A 140 18.67 -10.11 22.03
C THR A 140 17.35 -10.01 21.26
N LEU A 141 17.39 -10.44 20.00
CA LEU A 141 16.22 -10.46 19.13
C LEU A 141 15.26 -11.57 19.56
N ASP A 142 13.99 -11.23 19.73
CA ASP A 142 12.96 -12.13 20.23
C ASP A 142 11.66 -11.99 19.42
N TYR A 143 10.86 -13.05 19.45
CA TYR A 143 9.56 -13.16 18.77
C TYR A 143 8.42 -13.04 19.78
N GLU A 144 7.28 -12.53 19.32
CA GLU A 144 6.05 -12.44 20.11
C GLU A 144 4.85 -12.57 19.16
N GLY A 145 4.32 -13.77 18.98
CA GLY A 145 3.12 -13.95 18.17
C GLY A 145 1.89 -13.39 18.87
N GLU A 146 1.12 -12.58 18.16
CA GLU A 146 -0.05 -11.88 18.68
C GLU A 146 -1.24 -11.88 17.72
N ILE A 147 -2.42 -11.68 18.30
CA ILE A 147 -3.65 -11.42 17.57
C ILE A 147 -3.82 -9.91 17.46
N GLY A 148 -3.84 -9.40 16.23
CA GLY A 148 -4.13 -8.00 15.94
C GLY A 148 -5.63 -7.78 15.78
N VAL A 149 -6.24 -6.95 16.62
CA VAL A 149 -7.64 -6.51 16.52
C VAL A 149 -7.71 -5.27 15.64
N ILE A 150 -8.52 -5.31 14.59
CA ILE A 150 -8.70 -4.21 13.65
C ILE A 150 -9.98 -3.46 14.00
N ILE A 151 -9.87 -2.15 14.23
CA ILE A 151 -11.01 -1.27 14.52
C ILE A 151 -11.77 -0.96 13.23
N GLY A 152 -13.09 -1.06 13.26
CA GLY A 152 -13.99 -0.79 12.13
C GLY A 152 -14.74 0.53 12.19
N LYS A 153 -14.82 1.15 13.36
CA LYS A 153 -15.63 2.37 13.58
C LYS A 153 -14.85 3.40 14.38
N THR A 154 -15.10 4.67 14.09
CA THR A 154 -14.57 5.76 14.91
C THR A 154 -15.21 5.73 16.30
N GLY A 155 -14.41 5.77 17.36
CA GLY A 155 -14.90 5.67 18.74
C GLY A 155 -14.11 6.49 19.73
N TYR A 156 -14.79 7.11 20.70
CA TYR A 156 -14.21 7.82 21.83
C TYR A 156 -15.04 7.51 23.07
N ARG A 157 -14.38 7.12 24.16
CA ARG A 157 -14.99 6.62 25.41
C ARG A 157 -15.98 5.47 25.18
N VAL A 158 -15.54 4.48 24.41
CA VAL A 158 -16.32 3.28 24.11
C VAL A 158 -16.49 2.45 25.38
N SER A 159 -17.72 2.00 25.65
CA SER A 159 -18.00 1.11 26.79
C SER A 159 -17.57 -0.33 26.47
N GLU A 160 -17.32 -1.17 27.48
CA GLU A 160 -17.01 -2.59 27.21
C GLU A 160 -18.18 -3.32 26.53
N THR A 161 -19.42 -2.95 26.84
CA THR A 161 -20.61 -3.59 26.25
C THR A 161 -20.73 -3.32 24.76
N ASP A 162 -20.30 -2.13 24.32
CA ASP A 162 -20.39 -1.72 22.91
C ASP A 162 -19.12 -2.08 22.13
N ALA A 163 -18.02 -2.44 22.81
CA ALA A 163 -16.70 -2.57 22.21
C ALA A 163 -16.64 -3.53 21.00
N TRP A 164 -17.41 -4.63 21.02
CA TRP A 164 -17.45 -5.58 19.91
C TRP A 164 -18.03 -4.98 18.63
N ASP A 165 -18.87 -3.96 18.71
CA ASP A 165 -19.40 -3.26 17.54
C ASP A 165 -18.34 -2.40 16.84
N TYR A 166 -17.23 -2.12 17.52
CA TYR A 166 -16.09 -1.37 16.99
C TYR A 166 -15.02 -2.27 16.37
N VAL A 167 -15.10 -3.59 16.55
CA VAL A 167 -14.16 -4.53 15.92
C VAL A 167 -14.63 -4.84 14.50
N TRP A 168 -13.78 -4.55 13.51
CA TRP A 168 -14.00 -5.00 12.14
C TRP A 168 -13.55 -6.46 11.97
N GLY A 169 -12.39 -6.81 12.51
CA GLY A 169 -11.78 -8.09 12.24
C GLY A 169 -10.41 -8.27 12.87
N TYR A 170 -9.64 -9.23 12.34
CA TYR A 170 -8.37 -9.65 12.90
C TYR A 170 -7.29 -9.87 11.84
N THR A 171 -6.03 -9.80 12.26
CA THR A 171 -4.83 -10.18 11.49
C THR A 171 -3.78 -10.81 12.41
N ASN A 172 -2.79 -11.55 11.87
CA ASN A 172 -1.64 -11.98 12.67
C ASN A 172 -0.65 -10.82 12.81
N ILE A 173 0.00 -10.73 13.97
CA ILE A 173 1.11 -9.81 14.23
C ILE A 173 2.25 -10.59 14.87
N ASN A 174 3.49 -10.24 14.51
CA ASN A 174 4.66 -10.61 15.29
C ASN A 174 5.25 -9.35 15.92
N ASP A 175 5.14 -9.22 17.25
CA ASP A 175 5.72 -8.11 18.01
C ASP A 175 7.23 -8.36 18.30
N MET A 176 8.02 -8.35 17.22
CA MET A 176 9.47 -8.54 17.32
C MET A 176 10.09 -7.55 18.30
N THR A 177 11.03 -8.05 19.10
CA THR A 177 11.54 -7.30 20.25
C THR A 177 13.05 -7.39 20.36
N ALA A 178 13.70 -6.24 20.56
CA ALA A 178 15.08 -6.15 21.05
C ALA A 178 15.06 -6.01 22.58
N ARG A 179 15.23 -7.12 23.31
CA ARG A 179 15.00 -7.19 24.77
C ARG A 179 15.91 -6.27 25.59
N GLU A 180 17.19 -6.17 25.25
CA GLU A 180 18.12 -5.21 25.87
C GLU A 180 17.60 -3.78 25.76
N ARG A 181 17.16 -3.38 24.56
CA ARG A 181 16.69 -2.02 24.30
C ARG A 181 15.33 -1.76 24.95
N GLN A 182 14.46 -2.76 25.02
CA GLN A 182 13.22 -2.70 25.79
C GLN A 182 13.50 -2.40 27.27
N ARG A 183 14.45 -3.11 27.89
CA ARG A 183 14.86 -2.92 29.29
C ARG A 183 15.54 -1.56 29.51
N ASP A 184 16.58 -1.26 28.74
CA ASP A 184 17.47 -0.13 28.98
C ASP A 184 16.74 1.22 28.86
N HIS A 185 15.74 1.31 27.97
CA HIS A 185 15.00 2.55 27.74
C HIS A 185 13.75 2.69 28.60
N LYS A 186 13.36 1.66 29.36
CA LYS A 186 12.14 1.56 30.19
C LYS A 186 10.82 1.65 29.42
N GLN A 187 10.69 2.63 28.54
CA GLN A 187 9.61 2.72 27.55
C GLN A 187 9.89 1.74 26.41
N PHE A 188 8.93 0.86 26.12
CA PHE A 188 9.16 -0.26 25.21
C PHE A 188 9.34 0.15 23.74
N PHE A 189 8.91 1.36 23.36
CA PHE A 189 8.91 1.85 21.98
C PHE A 189 10.22 1.58 21.20
N ILE A 190 11.37 1.92 21.78
CA ILE A 190 12.68 1.76 21.10
C ILE A 190 13.03 0.29 20.87
N GLY A 191 12.71 -0.61 21.82
CA GLY A 191 12.93 -2.05 21.65
C GLY A 191 11.92 -2.73 20.72
N LYS A 192 10.79 -2.07 20.45
CA LYS A 192 9.62 -2.62 19.74
C LYS A 192 9.40 -2.01 18.34
N SER A 193 10.15 -0.97 17.98
CA SER A 193 9.97 -0.21 16.72
C SER A 193 11.15 -0.15 15.74
N PRO A 194 12.26 -0.93 15.85
CA PRO A 194 13.22 -1.01 14.75
C PRO A 194 12.55 -1.36 13.43
N ASP A 195 13.12 -0.91 12.31
CA ASP A 195 12.59 -1.27 10.99
C ASP A 195 12.47 -2.78 10.86
N THR A 196 11.37 -3.26 10.25
CA THR A 196 10.98 -4.67 10.10
C THR A 196 10.50 -5.41 11.36
N PHE A 197 10.42 -4.76 12.53
CA PHE A 197 9.99 -5.43 13.77
C PHE A 197 8.48 -5.59 13.95
N CYS A 198 7.66 -5.24 12.96
CA CYS A 198 6.22 -5.45 13.01
C CYS A 198 5.70 -6.23 11.78
N PRO A 199 6.07 -7.50 11.59
CA PRO A 199 5.38 -8.32 10.61
C PRO A 199 3.86 -8.35 10.88
N ILE A 200 3.06 -8.14 9.82
CA ILE A 200 1.59 -8.20 9.86
C ILE A 200 1.10 -8.93 8.61
N GLY A 201 0.14 -9.85 8.76
CA GLY A 201 -0.50 -10.53 7.62
C GLY A 201 -0.67 -12.03 7.83
N PRO A 202 -0.72 -12.86 6.77
CA PRO A 202 -0.79 -12.47 5.36
C PRO A 202 -2.12 -11.80 4.99
N VAL A 203 -3.16 -11.97 5.83
CA VAL A 203 -4.52 -11.51 5.55
C VAL A 203 -5.11 -10.74 6.73
N ALA A 204 -6.15 -9.97 6.43
CA ALA A 204 -7.10 -9.44 7.39
C ALA A 204 -8.47 -10.11 7.15
N VAL A 205 -9.17 -10.48 8.21
CA VAL A 205 -10.44 -11.24 8.11
C VAL A 205 -11.49 -10.60 9.01
N SER A 206 -12.72 -10.48 8.50
CA SER A 206 -13.85 -9.98 9.28
C SER A 206 -14.08 -10.81 10.54
N LYS A 207 -14.45 -10.17 11.65
CA LYS A 207 -14.77 -10.89 12.90
C LYS A 207 -15.92 -11.87 12.73
N ASP A 208 -16.85 -11.59 11.82
CA ASP A 208 -18.06 -12.37 11.62
C ASP A 208 -17.78 -13.70 10.87
N ASP A 209 -16.63 -13.80 10.20
CA ASP A 209 -16.17 -15.01 9.51
C ASP A 209 -15.32 -15.92 10.41
N LEU A 210 -15.14 -15.57 11.68
CA LEU A 210 -14.24 -16.24 12.61
C LEU A 210 -14.96 -16.70 13.87
N PRO A 211 -14.46 -17.75 14.54
CA PRO A 211 -15.00 -18.15 15.84
C PRO A 211 -14.71 -17.07 16.90
N SER A 212 -15.55 -17.04 17.94
CA SER A 212 -15.39 -16.10 19.06
C SER A 212 -14.11 -16.32 19.87
N VAL A 213 -13.52 -17.51 19.81
CA VAL A 213 -12.25 -17.86 20.44
C VAL A 213 -11.22 -18.11 19.35
N LEU A 214 -10.15 -17.31 19.39
CA LEU A 214 -9.03 -17.44 18.47
C LEU A 214 -7.85 -18.09 19.20
N LYS A 215 -7.23 -19.07 18.57
CA LYS A 215 -5.98 -19.67 19.02
C LYS A 215 -4.83 -18.98 18.31
N VAL A 216 -3.76 -18.68 19.03
CA VAL A 216 -2.50 -18.16 18.49
C VAL A 216 -1.38 -19.14 18.77
N GLU A 217 -0.56 -19.43 17.77
CA GLU A 217 0.63 -20.25 17.87
C GLU A 217 1.83 -19.55 17.23
N THR A 218 3.02 -19.80 17.77
CA THR A 218 4.27 -19.31 17.18
C THR A 218 5.27 -20.43 17.10
N HIS A 219 5.88 -20.59 15.93
CA HIS A 219 6.92 -21.56 15.67
C HIS A 219 8.22 -20.85 15.29
N VAL A 220 9.35 -21.40 15.73
CA VAL A 220 10.68 -20.97 15.28
C VAL A 220 11.35 -22.17 14.64
N ASN A 221 11.69 -22.08 13.36
CA ASN A 221 12.25 -23.19 12.57
C ASN A 221 11.39 -24.47 12.66
N GLY A 222 10.07 -24.30 12.70
CA GLY A 222 9.10 -25.39 12.83
C GLY A 222 8.90 -25.92 14.26
N GLU A 223 9.68 -25.48 15.25
CA GLU A 223 9.49 -25.84 16.66
C GLU A 223 8.40 -24.96 17.28
N LEU A 224 7.36 -25.57 17.86
CA LEU A 224 6.31 -24.83 18.58
C LEU A 224 6.90 -24.16 19.83
N ARG A 225 6.77 -22.83 19.91
CA ARG A 225 7.28 -22.01 21.01
C ARG A 225 6.19 -21.39 21.86
N GLN A 226 5.11 -20.92 21.26
CA GLN A 226 3.98 -20.27 21.95
C GLN A 226 2.67 -20.91 21.50
N SER A 227 1.72 -21.10 22.42
CA SER A 227 0.36 -21.59 22.12
C SER A 227 -0.62 -21.15 23.21
N SER A 228 -1.64 -20.37 22.86
CA SER A 228 -2.71 -19.96 23.78
C SER A 228 -3.96 -19.52 23.02
N THR A 229 -4.96 -19.02 23.74
CA THR A 229 -6.21 -18.54 23.14
C THR A 229 -6.59 -17.16 23.68
N THR A 230 -7.50 -16.48 22.99
CA THR A 230 -8.07 -15.21 23.47
C THR A 230 -8.80 -15.31 24.81
N GLN A 231 -9.12 -16.52 25.29
CA GLN A 231 -9.70 -16.72 26.62
C GLN A 231 -8.68 -16.54 27.74
N ASP A 232 -7.39 -16.66 27.44
CA ASP A 232 -6.30 -16.57 28.43
C ASP A 232 -5.81 -15.13 28.62
N LEU A 233 -6.42 -14.16 27.93
CA LEU A 233 -6.09 -12.74 28.06
C LEU A 233 -6.43 -12.23 29.48
N ILE A 234 -5.49 -11.53 30.11
CA ILE A 234 -5.70 -10.89 31.42
C ILE A 234 -6.72 -9.75 31.29
N PHE A 235 -6.57 -8.94 30.23
CA PHE A 235 -7.49 -7.88 29.83
C PHE A 235 -8.13 -8.24 28.50
N SER A 236 -9.45 -8.37 28.52
CA SER A 236 -10.24 -8.72 27.34
C SER A 236 -10.16 -7.66 26.24
N ILE A 237 -10.44 -8.04 24.99
CA ILE A 237 -10.53 -7.08 23.86
C ILE A 237 -11.48 -5.91 24.19
N PRO A 238 -12.69 -6.12 24.74
CA PRO A 238 -13.53 -5.03 25.23
C PRO A 238 -12.86 -4.08 26.24
N THR A 239 -12.14 -4.63 27.21
CA THR A 239 -11.39 -3.85 28.21
C THR A 239 -10.31 -3.01 27.54
N LEU A 240 -9.57 -3.57 26.57
CA LEU A 240 -8.54 -2.85 25.83
C LEU A 240 -9.13 -1.67 25.04
N ILE A 241 -10.22 -1.91 24.30
CA ILE A 241 -10.92 -0.87 23.52
C ILE A 241 -11.43 0.24 24.43
N LYS A 242 -12.05 -0.11 25.56
CA LYS A 242 -12.49 0.87 26.57
C LYS A 242 -11.29 1.68 27.07
N THR A 243 -10.25 1.03 27.58
CA THR A 243 -9.08 1.72 28.16
C THR A 243 -8.40 2.66 27.18
N ILE A 244 -8.16 2.22 25.94
CA ILE A 244 -7.52 3.07 24.93
C ILE A 244 -8.43 4.25 24.56
N SER A 245 -9.72 3.99 24.38
CA SER A 245 -10.66 5.01 23.93
C SER A 245 -11.07 6.03 25.00
N GLU A 246 -10.76 5.80 26.28
CA GLU A 246 -11.10 6.71 27.40
C GLU A 246 -10.57 8.13 27.19
N GLY A 247 -9.37 8.25 26.59
CA GLY A 247 -8.71 9.53 26.30
C GLY A 247 -8.29 9.73 24.85
N GLN A 248 -8.46 8.72 23.98
CA GLN A 248 -8.03 8.77 22.58
C GLN A 248 -9.17 8.36 21.63
N THR A 249 -9.25 9.00 20.47
CA THR A 249 -10.23 8.60 19.43
C THR A 249 -9.65 7.46 18.61
N LEU A 250 -10.31 6.30 18.65
CA LEU A 250 -10.06 5.18 17.75
C LEU A 250 -10.56 5.53 16.36
N GLN A 251 -9.82 5.13 15.32
CA GLN A 251 -10.17 5.32 13.92
C GLN A 251 -10.34 3.96 13.21
N PRO A 252 -11.22 3.85 12.21
CA PRO A 252 -11.28 2.67 11.35
C PRO A 252 -9.90 2.35 10.75
N GLY A 253 -9.50 1.09 10.86
CA GLY A 253 -8.20 0.55 10.46
C GLY A 253 -7.07 0.75 11.48
N ASP A 254 -7.34 1.33 12.66
CA ASP A 254 -6.42 1.24 13.78
C ASP A 254 -6.31 -0.22 14.25
N VAL A 255 -5.13 -0.59 14.76
CA VAL A 255 -4.84 -1.98 15.15
C VAL A 255 -4.33 -2.03 16.57
N ILE A 256 -4.90 -2.96 17.36
CA ILE A 256 -4.48 -3.29 18.71
C ILE A 256 -3.83 -4.68 18.69
N ALA A 257 -2.52 -4.75 18.88
CA ALA A 257 -1.79 -5.99 19.15
C ALA A 257 -2.04 -6.38 20.61
N THR A 258 -2.69 -7.53 20.83
CA THR A 258 -3.36 -7.83 22.11
C THR A 258 -2.44 -8.40 23.19
N GLY A 259 -1.14 -8.53 22.94
CA GLY A 259 -0.18 -9.19 23.80
C GLY A 259 0.14 -10.61 23.34
N THR A 260 1.26 -11.14 23.85
CA THR A 260 1.78 -12.44 23.45
C THR A 260 1.68 -13.50 24.57
N PRO A 261 1.49 -14.79 24.23
CA PRO A 261 1.54 -15.88 25.20
C PRO A 261 2.94 -16.17 25.76
N ALA A 262 3.02 -17.04 26.77
CA ALA A 262 4.29 -17.54 27.28
C ALA A 262 5.07 -18.34 26.22
N GLY A 263 6.38 -18.45 26.40
CA GLY A 263 7.27 -19.19 25.49
C GLY A 263 8.12 -18.30 24.57
N VAL A 264 8.23 -17.02 24.91
CA VAL A 264 9.18 -16.10 24.27
C VAL A 264 10.62 -16.54 24.53
N GLY A 265 11.55 -16.17 23.66
CA GLY A 265 12.95 -16.57 23.74
C GLY A 265 13.62 -16.18 25.05
N ILE A 266 13.33 -14.98 25.58
CA ILE A 266 13.86 -14.52 26.88
C ILE A 266 13.37 -15.34 28.08
N GLY A 267 12.23 -16.02 27.94
CA GLY A 267 11.63 -16.84 28.99
C GLY A 267 12.26 -18.23 29.15
N LYS A 268 13.08 -18.64 28.19
CA LYS A 268 13.83 -19.90 28.25
C LYS A 268 14.96 -19.82 29.28
N ASN A 269 15.40 -20.97 29.79
CA ASN A 269 16.54 -21.07 30.70
C ASN A 269 17.57 -22.08 30.16
N PRO A 270 18.71 -21.62 29.60
CA PRO A 270 19.08 -20.22 29.37
C PRO A 270 18.19 -19.55 28.30
N PRO A 271 18.14 -18.20 28.24
CA PRO A 271 17.45 -17.47 27.17
C PRO A 271 17.94 -17.88 25.78
N ILE A 272 17.03 -17.94 24.82
CA ILE A 272 17.33 -18.29 23.41
C ILE A 272 16.83 -17.17 22.51
N PHE A 273 17.75 -16.42 21.91
CA PHE A 273 17.43 -15.33 20.98
C PHE A 273 17.59 -15.76 19.53
N LEU A 274 16.80 -15.12 18.66
CA LEU A 274 16.79 -15.37 17.22
C LEU A 274 18.14 -15.02 16.58
N GLN A 275 18.56 -15.86 15.63
CA GLN A 275 19.80 -15.74 14.89
C GLN A 275 19.54 -15.51 13.39
N PRO A 276 20.51 -14.96 12.64
CA PRO A 276 20.43 -14.91 11.18
C PRO A 276 20.06 -16.27 10.57
N GLY A 277 19.07 -16.27 9.68
CA GLY A 277 18.55 -17.48 9.03
C GLY A 277 17.35 -18.13 9.72
N ASP A 278 17.08 -17.82 10.99
CA ASP A 278 15.90 -18.34 11.69
C ASP A 278 14.61 -17.88 11.00
N GLU A 279 13.62 -18.77 10.92
CA GLU A 279 12.27 -18.47 10.47
C GLU A 279 11.31 -18.45 11.65
N VAL A 280 10.51 -17.38 11.75
CA VAL A 280 9.44 -17.26 12.72
C VAL A 280 8.10 -17.30 12.00
N SER A 281 7.20 -18.16 12.46
CA SER A 281 5.86 -18.33 11.92
C SER A 281 4.80 -18.12 12.99
N VAL A 282 3.90 -17.16 12.80
CA VAL A 282 2.74 -16.89 13.67
C VAL A 282 1.47 -17.32 12.96
N SER A 283 0.66 -18.14 13.61
CA SER A 283 -0.62 -18.63 13.07
C SER A 283 -1.75 -18.35 14.04
N VAL A 284 -2.85 -17.81 13.51
CA VAL A 284 -4.09 -17.57 14.26
C VAL A 284 -5.26 -18.25 13.55
N THR A 285 -6.20 -18.81 14.32
CA THR A 285 -7.40 -19.48 13.80
C THR A 285 -8.04 -18.69 12.64
N GLY A 286 -8.08 -19.29 11.45
CA GLY A 286 -8.71 -18.71 10.26
C GLY A 286 -7.89 -17.65 9.49
N LEU A 287 -6.80 -17.14 10.07
CA LEU A 287 -5.96 -16.07 9.49
C LEU A 287 -4.76 -16.59 8.67
N GLY A 288 -4.58 -17.90 8.57
CA GLY A 288 -3.39 -18.49 7.94
C GLY A 288 -2.13 -18.27 8.77
N THR A 289 -0.97 -18.27 8.11
CA THR A 289 0.35 -18.18 8.78
C THR A 289 1.16 -17.01 8.24
N LEU A 290 1.65 -16.18 9.15
CA LEU A 290 2.62 -15.11 8.91
C LEU A 290 4.03 -15.64 9.15
N SER A 291 4.83 -15.78 8.09
CA SER A 291 6.20 -16.30 8.17
C SER A 291 7.21 -15.27 7.69
N ASN A 292 8.28 -15.09 8.46
CA ASN A 292 9.36 -14.16 8.12
C ASN A 292 10.70 -14.76 8.56
N ARG A 293 11.74 -14.61 7.72
CA ARG A 293 13.11 -15.02 8.05
C ARG A 293 13.95 -13.86 8.56
N ILE A 294 14.83 -14.14 9.51
CA ILE A 294 15.87 -13.21 9.96
C ILE A 294 16.96 -13.14 8.89
N GLY A 295 17.26 -11.93 8.43
CA GLY A 295 18.32 -11.67 7.47
C GLY A 295 19.72 -11.80 8.08
N THR A 296 20.74 -11.61 7.24
CA THR A 296 22.13 -11.46 7.67
C THR A 296 22.45 -10.00 8.01
N ALA A 297 23.65 -9.73 8.55
CA ALA A 297 24.11 -8.39 8.88
C ALA A 297 24.19 -7.46 7.65
N GLU A 298 24.38 -8.03 6.46
CA GLU A 298 24.50 -7.32 5.18
C GLU A 298 23.15 -7.07 4.49
N THR A 299 22.05 -7.52 5.11
CA THR A 299 20.71 -7.36 4.51
C THR A 299 20.37 -5.88 4.41
N SER A 300 20.10 -5.42 3.19
CA SER A 300 19.74 -4.02 2.94
C SER A 300 18.43 -3.67 3.66
N ASN A 301 18.34 -2.49 4.27
CA ASN A 301 17.11 -2.02 4.87
C ASN A 301 16.13 -1.49 3.80
N PRO A 302 15.05 -2.21 3.45
CA PRO A 302 14.11 -1.78 2.42
C PRO A 302 13.21 -0.63 2.89
N THR A 303 13.14 -0.38 4.20
CA THR A 303 12.24 0.63 4.78
C THR A 303 12.65 2.04 4.40
N VAL A 304 13.95 2.34 4.33
CA VAL A 304 14.43 3.67 3.89
C VAL A 304 13.94 3.97 2.47
N GLN A 305 14.11 3.02 1.55
CA GLN A 305 13.65 3.19 0.17
C GLN A 305 12.13 3.32 0.12
N ARG A 306 11.39 2.45 0.82
CA ARG A 306 9.92 2.48 0.90
C ARG A 306 9.42 3.83 1.42
N VAL A 307 9.97 4.33 2.54
CA VAL A 307 9.57 5.62 3.12
C VAL A 307 9.95 6.78 2.21
N SER A 308 11.15 6.77 1.61
CA SER A 308 11.59 7.83 0.68
C SER A 308 10.77 7.87 -0.62
N SER A 309 10.23 6.74 -1.06
CA SER A 309 9.36 6.64 -2.24
C SER A 309 7.95 7.18 -1.99
N ASN A 310 7.53 7.29 -0.74
CA ASN A 310 6.25 7.92 -0.38
C ASN A 310 6.40 9.45 -0.45
N SER A 311 6.14 10.00 -1.63
CA SER A 311 6.04 11.44 -1.82
C SER A 311 4.86 12.01 -1.03
N PRO A 312 5.04 13.06 -0.21
CA PRO A 312 3.91 13.80 0.37
C PRO A 312 3.06 14.47 -0.70
N PHE A 313 3.64 14.72 -1.88
CA PHE A 313 2.92 15.22 -3.05
C PHE A 313 2.30 14.05 -3.81
N ARG A 314 0.98 13.90 -3.68
CA ARG A 314 0.22 12.98 -4.53
C ARG A 314 0.12 13.54 -5.94
N ILE A 315 0.50 12.75 -6.94
CA ILE A 315 0.25 13.11 -8.33
C ILE A 315 -1.28 13.06 -8.54
N ASN A 316 -1.88 14.23 -8.73
CA ASN A 316 -3.32 14.35 -8.88
C ASN A 316 -3.77 13.73 -10.20
N ASN A 317 -4.94 13.10 -10.19
CA ASN A 317 -5.56 12.48 -11.37
C ASN A 317 -4.79 11.29 -11.98
N LEU A 318 -3.69 10.81 -11.39
CA LEU A 318 -3.00 9.60 -11.87
C LEU A 318 -3.96 8.40 -11.90
N ALA A 319 -4.85 8.28 -10.92
CA ALA A 319 -5.88 7.25 -10.89
C ALA A 319 -6.94 7.34 -12.02
N LYS A 320 -7.02 8.46 -12.75
CA LYS A 320 -7.89 8.57 -13.94
C LYS A 320 -7.26 7.97 -15.19
N THR A 321 -5.97 7.66 -15.13
CA THR A 321 -5.22 7.07 -16.23
C THR A 321 -5.39 5.55 -16.20
N LEU A 322 -5.35 4.91 -17.37
CA LEU A 322 -5.40 3.45 -17.47
C LEU A 322 -4.33 2.86 -16.53
N ASP A 323 -4.78 1.98 -15.64
CA ASP A 323 -3.92 1.29 -14.68
C ASP A 323 -3.04 2.22 -13.82
N ALA A 324 -3.53 3.42 -13.51
CA ALA A 324 -2.86 4.47 -12.74
C ALA A 324 -1.40 4.78 -13.15
N GLY A 325 -1.19 4.86 -14.45
CA GLY A 325 0.01 5.46 -15.05
C GLY A 325 0.63 4.60 -16.15
N VAL A 326 0.09 3.40 -16.38
CA VAL A 326 0.58 2.53 -17.45
C VAL A 326 0.31 3.20 -18.79
N GLY A 327 1.35 3.25 -19.63
CA GLY A 327 1.31 3.92 -20.94
C GLY A 327 1.63 5.42 -20.88
N LEU A 328 1.87 6.02 -19.71
CA LEU A 328 2.39 7.38 -19.63
C LEU A 328 3.87 7.43 -19.98
N THR A 329 4.27 8.47 -20.70
CA THR A 329 5.67 8.75 -21.04
C THR A 329 6.20 9.85 -20.12
N LYS A 330 7.38 9.61 -19.52
CA LYS A 330 8.05 10.62 -18.69
C LYS A 330 8.76 11.65 -19.57
N LEU A 331 8.25 12.87 -19.61
CA LEU A 331 8.71 13.94 -20.48
C LEU A 331 8.95 15.21 -19.65
N ASN A 332 10.20 15.70 -19.63
CA ASN A 332 10.62 16.89 -18.87
C ASN A 332 10.15 16.90 -17.40
N GLY A 333 10.29 15.75 -16.72
CA GLY A 333 9.87 15.59 -15.32
C GLY A 333 8.36 15.38 -15.11
N LYS A 334 7.53 15.52 -16.16
CA LYS A 334 6.09 15.25 -16.14
C LYS A 334 5.79 13.84 -16.65
N GLN A 335 4.62 13.31 -16.29
CA GLN A 335 4.08 12.10 -16.91
C GLN A 335 2.97 12.53 -17.88
N LEU A 336 3.16 12.29 -19.18
CA LEU A 336 2.20 12.65 -20.20
C LEU A 336 1.71 11.41 -20.94
N ASN A 337 0.41 11.33 -21.20
CA ASN A 337 -0.16 10.36 -22.12
C ASN A 337 0.25 10.76 -23.54
N TYR A 338 1.23 10.04 -24.08
CA TYR A 338 1.83 10.32 -25.39
C TYR A 338 1.77 9.06 -26.26
N GLN A 339 1.35 9.22 -27.51
CA GLN A 339 1.28 8.16 -28.51
C GLN A 339 1.94 8.61 -29.81
N LYS A 340 2.83 7.75 -30.32
CA LYS A 340 3.33 7.83 -31.70
C LYS A 340 2.52 6.89 -32.58
N LYS A 341 2.02 7.38 -33.72
CA LYS A 341 1.33 6.58 -34.75
C LYS A 341 1.98 6.78 -36.12
N GLY A 342 2.16 5.70 -36.86
CA GLY A 342 2.84 5.73 -38.17
C GLY A 342 4.36 5.81 -38.05
N SER A 343 5.04 5.60 -39.18
CA SER A 343 6.50 5.51 -39.29
C SER A 343 7.08 6.38 -40.43
N GLY A 344 6.26 7.28 -40.99
CA GLY A 344 6.70 8.16 -42.07
C GLY A 344 7.72 9.22 -41.61
N SER A 345 8.50 9.75 -42.56
CA SER A 345 9.54 10.76 -42.29
C SER A 345 9.00 12.17 -42.00
N ASN A 346 7.72 12.42 -42.30
CA ASN A 346 7.07 13.70 -42.05
C ASN A 346 6.42 13.69 -40.67
N HIS A 347 6.82 14.61 -39.80
CA HIS A 347 6.28 14.70 -38.45
C HIS A 347 5.01 15.57 -38.40
N ILE A 348 3.98 15.10 -37.71
CA ILE A 348 2.77 15.88 -37.41
C ILE A 348 2.50 15.81 -35.91
N VAL A 349 2.48 16.95 -35.24
CA VAL A 349 2.20 17.06 -33.80
C VAL A 349 0.80 17.64 -33.61
N PHE A 350 -0.02 16.98 -32.81
CA PHE A 350 -1.40 17.38 -32.53
C PHE A 350 -1.55 17.91 -31.11
N VAL A 351 -2.09 19.12 -30.95
CA VAL A 351 -2.29 19.82 -29.67
C VAL A 351 -3.78 20.11 -29.48
N HIS A 352 -4.43 19.39 -28.58
CA HIS A 352 -5.86 19.56 -28.32
C HIS A 352 -6.17 20.86 -27.53
N GLY A 353 -7.46 21.19 -27.41
CA GLY A 353 -7.95 22.36 -26.67
C GLY A 353 -8.25 22.09 -25.19
N LEU A 354 -8.75 23.11 -24.48
CA LEU A 354 -9.17 23.01 -23.08
C LEU A 354 -10.21 21.89 -22.91
N GLY A 355 -9.99 21.01 -21.91
CA GLY A 355 -10.87 19.87 -21.65
C GLY A 355 -10.87 18.77 -22.72
N GLY A 356 -10.05 18.91 -23.77
CA GLY A 356 -9.88 17.89 -24.81
C GLY A 356 -8.90 16.78 -24.42
N THR A 357 -8.86 15.75 -25.27
CA THR A 357 -7.86 14.67 -25.24
C THR A 357 -7.27 14.47 -26.64
N GLN A 358 -6.21 13.68 -26.75
CA GLN A 358 -5.61 13.30 -28.02
C GLN A 358 -6.60 12.60 -28.98
N ASP A 359 -7.66 11.96 -28.46
CA ASP A 359 -8.67 11.27 -29.26
C ASP A 359 -9.52 12.22 -30.10
N TYR A 360 -9.52 13.52 -29.79
CA TYR A 360 -10.17 14.55 -30.59
C TYR A 360 -9.77 14.50 -32.07
N TRP A 361 -8.54 14.05 -32.36
CA TRP A 361 -7.99 13.97 -33.70
C TRP A 361 -8.26 12.65 -34.42
N ALA A 362 -8.76 11.63 -33.72
CA ALA A 362 -8.96 10.28 -34.30
C ALA A 362 -9.83 10.27 -35.57
N PRO A 363 -10.98 10.99 -35.64
CA PRO A 363 -11.78 11.05 -36.87
C PRO A 363 -11.03 11.67 -38.05
N LEU A 364 -10.23 12.72 -37.81
CA LEU A 364 -9.44 13.39 -38.84
C LEU A 364 -8.31 12.49 -39.35
N ILE A 365 -7.58 11.85 -38.43
CA ILE A 365 -6.46 10.96 -38.74
C ILE A 365 -6.94 9.78 -39.58
N SER A 366 -8.04 9.16 -39.17
CA SER A 366 -8.64 8.01 -39.87
C SER A 366 -9.15 8.42 -41.25
N LYS A 367 -9.92 9.50 -41.35
CA LYS A 367 -10.53 9.92 -42.62
C LYS A 367 -9.52 10.32 -43.70
N LEU A 368 -8.37 10.83 -43.28
CA LEU A 368 -7.31 11.29 -44.18
C LEU A 368 -6.13 10.31 -44.29
N SER A 369 -6.22 9.13 -43.67
CA SER A 369 -5.13 8.12 -43.63
C SER A 369 -3.77 8.71 -43.22
N LEU A 370 -3.76 9.67 -42.29
CA LEU A 370 -2.54 10.45 -42.01
C LEU A 370 -1.38 9.59 -41.49
N SER A 371 -1.66 8.46 -40.85
CA SER A 371 -0.63 7.57 -40.28
C SER A 371 0.10 6.71 -41.31
N GLU A 372 -0.39 6.61 -42.55
CA GLU A 372 0.25 5.76 -43.58
C GLU A 372 1.58 6.35 -44.06
N ASN A 373 1.66 7.68 -44.19
CA ASN A 373 2.81 8.37 -44.77
C ASN A 373 3.51 9.35 -43.82
N ASN A 374 3.03 9.48 -42.58
CA ASN A 374 3.54 10.45 -41.61
C ASN A 374 3.80 9.77 -40.25
N SER A 375 4.68 10.37 -39.46
CA SER A 375 4.84 10.10 -38.03
C SER A 375 3.97 11.09 -37.26
N LEU A 376 2.88 10.60 -36.67
CA LEU A 376 1.94 11.38 -35.88
C LEU A 376 2.31 11.32 -34.40
N HIS A 377 2.30 12.47 -33.75
CA HIS A 377 2.63 12.65 -32.34
C HIS A 377 1.40 13.24 -31.64
N LEU A 378 0.76 12.41 -30.84
CA LEU A 378 -0.47 12.68 -30.13
C LEU A 378 -0.16 12.69 -28.64
N PHE A 379 -0.69 13.66 -27.91
CA PHE A 379 -0.51 13.69 -26.46
C PHE A 379 -1.65 14.43 -25.76
N ASP A 380 -1.85 14.10 -24.48
CA ASP A 380 -2.63 14.92 -23.58
C ASP A 380 -1.72 15.90 -22.83
N MET A 381 -2.04 17.19 -22.83
CA MET A 381 -1.32 18.18 -22.01
C MET A 381 -1.45 17.87 -20.52
N GLU A 382 -0.53 18.33 -19.69
CA GLU A 382 -0.61 18.08 -18.24
C GLU A 382 -2.00 18.47 -17.67
N GLY A 383 -2.59 17.60 -16.84
CA GLY A 383 -3.92 17.77 -16.27
C GLY A 383 -5.11 17.61 -17.24
N HIS A 384 -4.86 17.25 -18.50
CA HIS A 384 -5.89 16.92 -19.48
C HIS A 384 -5.87 15.41 -19.79
N GLY A 385 -7.00 14.89 -20.26
CA GLY A 385 -7.14 13.48 -20.63
C GLY A 385 -6.58 12.53 -19.57
N LEU A 386 -5.64 11.68 -19.98
CA LEU A 386 -4.92 10.76 -19.09
C LEU A 386 -3.55 11.29 -18.66
N SER A 387 -3.22 12.56 -18.89
CA SER A 387 -2.01 13.16 -18.34
C SER A 387 -2.30 13.70 -16.94
N PRO A 388 -1.72 13.13 -15.87
CA PRO A 388 -1.94 13.61 -14.52
C PRO A 388 -1.29 14.97 -14.28
N THR A 389 -1.60 15.60 -13.15
CA THR A 389 -0.99 16.88 -12.74
C THR A 389 -0.17 16.70 -11.47
N HIS A 390 1.01 17.30 -11.41
CA HIS A 390 1.75 17.37 -10.15
C HIS A 390 1.28 18.57 -9.30
N PRO A 391 1.12 18.47 -7.97
CA PRO A 391 0.69 19.60 -7.12
C PRO A 391 1.59 20.83 -7.17
N LEU A 392 2.88 20.61 -7.49
CA LEU A 392 3.86 21.68 -7.66
C LEU A 392 3.90 22.25 -9.09
N SER A 393 3.15 21.66 -10.03
CA SER A 393 3.09 22.17 -11.40
C SER A 393 2.26 23.44 -11.46
N LYS A 394 2.81 24.46 -12.14
CA LYS A 394 2.05 25.64 -12.53
C LYS A 394 1.44 25.40 -13.90
N MET A 395 0.12 25.23 -13.95
CA MET A 395 -0.62 25.09 -15.20
C MET A 395 -0.78 26.46 -15.86
N SER A 396 -0.07 26.70 -16.96
CA SER A 396 -0.10 27.95 -17.72
C SER A 396 0.15 27.70 -19.21
N ILE A 397 -0.09 28.71 -20.04
CA ILE A 397 0.18 28.61 -21.48
C ILE A 397 1.65 28.28 -21.74
N GLU A 398 2.56 28.86 -20.95
CA GLU A 398 3.99 28.60 -21.03
C GLU A 398 4.32 27.16 -20.65
N SER A 399 3.69 26.60 -19.61
CA SER A 399 3.97 25.21 -19.23
C SER A 399 3.38 24.20 -20.22
N PHE A 400 2.26 24.51 -20.88
CA PHE A 400 1.76 23.72 -22.01
C PHE A 400 2.66 23.82 -23.25
N ALA A 401 3.26 24.98 -23.50
CA ALA A 401 4.26 25.13 -24.56
C ALA A 401 5.51 24.26 -24.29
N GLN A 402 5.90 24.09 -23.03
CA GLN A 402 6.97 23.17 -22.63
C GLN A 402 6.58 21.70 -22.84
N ASP A 403 5.29 21.34 -22.66
CA ASP A 403 4.82 19.99 -23.00
C ASP A 403 5.01 19.73 -24.50
N ILE A 404 4.61 20.67 -25.37
CA ILE A 404 4.83 20.60 -26.83
C ILE A 404 6.33 20.46 -27.14
N ARG A 405 7.19 21.24 -26.47
CA ARG A 405 8.64 21.13 -26.64
C ARG A 405 9.15 19.73 -26.32
N SER A 406 8.64 19.14 -25.24
CA SER A 406 9.04 17.79 -24.83
C SER A 406 8.61 16.72 -25.85
N ILE A 407 7.49 16.93 -26.56
CA ILE A 407 7.10 16.09 -27.69
C ILE A 407 8.09 16.22 -28.84
N PHE A 408 8.56 17.44 -29.15
CA PHE A 408 9.58 17.65 -30.19
C PHE A 408 10.89 16.95 -29.83
N ASP A 409 11.30 17.03 -28.57
CA ASP A 409 12.53 16.38 -28.09
C ASP A 409 12.43 14.85 -28.16
N VAL A 410 11.34 14.23 -27.68
CA VAL A 410 11.19 12.76 -27.74
C VAL A 410 10.95 12.22 -29.15
N ALA A 411 10.49 13.07 -30.06
CA ALA A 411 10.26 12.74 -31.46
C ALA A 411 11.48 12.99 -32.36
N ASP A 412 12.59 13.49 -31.81
CA ASP A 412 13.78 13.93 -32.54
C ASP A 412 13.47 14.95 -33.66
N ILE A 413 12.49 15.84 -33.44
CA ILE A 413 12.09 16.86 -34.40
C ILE A 413 13.10 18.01 -34.37
N THR A 414 13.71 18.28 -35.53
CA THR A 414 14.81 19.25 -35.67
C THR A 414 14.57 20.20 -36.85
N SER A 415 15.45 21.18 -37.04
CA SER A 415 15.42 22.05 -38.22
C SER A 415 15.57 21.28 -39.54
N SER A 416 16.33 20.18 -39.53
CA SER A 416 16.51 19.28 -40.67
C SER A 416 15.36 18.29 -40.88
N ALA A 417 14.48 18.12 -39.89
CA ALA A 417 13.32 17.23 -39.94
C ALA A 417 12.11 17.93 -39.30
N PRO A 418 11.52 18.92 -40.00
CA PRO A 418 10.50 19.79 -39.43
C PRO A 418 9.16 19.07 -39.23
N ALA A 419 8.33 19.64 -38.35
CA ALA A 419 7.02 19.08 -38.03
C ALA A 419 5.88 20.06 -38.35
N THR A 420 4.74 19.51 -38.79
CA THR A 420 3.50 20.28 -38.89
C THR A 420 2.77 20.24 -37.55
N LEU A 421 2.49 21.41 -36.96
CA LEU A 421 1.78 21.52 -35.70
C LEU A 421 0.29 21.84 -35.95
N PHE A 422 -0.59 20.92 -35.57
CA PHE A 422 -2.04 21.11 -35.56
C PHE A 422 -2.49 21.45 -34.15
N ALA A 423 -3.19 22.57 -34.01
CA ALA A 423 -3.66 23.04 -32.72
C ALA A 423 -5.11 23.53 -32.79
N HIS A 424 -5.84 23.37 -31.68
CA HIS A 424 -7.22 23.86 -31.54
C HIS A 424 -7.43 24.53 -30.17
N SER A 425 -8.20 25.62 -30.12
CA SER A 425 -8.60 26.33 -28.90
C SER A 425 -7.39 26.69 -28.00
N LEU A 426 -7.37 26.31 -26.71
CA LEU A 426 -6.24 26.51 -25.79
C LEU A 426 -4.91 26.02 -26.38
N GLY A 427 -4.93 24.92 -27.14
CA GLY A 427 -3.77 24.39 -27.83
C GLY A 427 -3.15 25.39 -28.81
N CYS A 428 -3.94 26.30 -29.41
CA CYS A 428 -3.42 27.36 -30.26
C CYS A 428 -2.58 28.37 -29.47
N LEU A 429 -2.99 28.69 -28.24
CA LEU A 429 -2.23 29.60 -27.38
C LEU A 429 -0.91 28.95 -26.95
N ALA A 430 -0.94 27.67 -26.57
CA ALA A 430 0.26 26.90 -26.25
C ALA A 430 1.20 26.77 -27.45
N ALA A 431 0.67 26.46 -28.64
CA ALA A 431 1.44 26.37 -29.88
C ALA A 431 2.09 27.70 -30.29
N LEU A 432 1.37 28.81 -30.13
CA LEU A 432 1.92 30.15 -30.38
C LEU A 432 3.07 30.45 -29.42
N ASN A 433 2.87 30.22 -28.12
CA ASN A 433 3.89 30.46 -27.10
C ASN A 433 5.12 29.57 -27.32
N PHE A 434 4.93 28.29 -27.67
CA PHE A 434 5.99 27.37 -28.08
C PHE A 434 6.81 27.93 -29.25
N THR A 435 6.13 28.40 -30.30
CA THR A 435 6.82 28.93 -31.49
C THR A 435 7.64 30.18 -31.17
N LEU A 436 7.11 31.07 -30.33
CA LEU A 436 7.79 32.29 -29.89
C LEU A 436 8.99 31.99 -28.97
N ALA A 437 8.83 31.05 -28.04
CA ALA A 437 9.83 30.75 -27.02
C ALA A 437 11.05 29.99 -27.56
N PHE A 438 10.87 29.15 -28.57
CA PHE A 438 11.91 28.21 -29.03
C PHE A 438 12.42 28.47 -30.45
N ASN A 439 12.13 29.65 -31.01
CA ASN A 439 12.66 30.15 -32.28
C ASN A 439 12.49 29.19 -33.48
N PHE A 440 11.38 28.43 -33.49
CA PHE A 440 11.04 27.45 -34.54
C PHE A 440 10.39 28.07 -35.80
N LEU A 441 10.65 29.35 -36.09
CA LEU A 441 10.05 30.08 -37.22
C LEU A 441 10.31 29.44 -38.61
N PHE A 442 11.27 28.52 -38.71
CA PHE A 442 11.61 27.78 -39.94
C PHE A 442 11.13 26.32 -39.95
N ILE A 443 10.43 25.86 -38.92
CA ILE A 443 10.24 24.42 -38.64
C ILE A 443 8.76 24.04 -38.51
N ILE A 444 7.86 25.03 -38.43
CA ILE A 444 6.44 24.80 -38.14
C ILE A 444 5.56 25.49 -39.19
N ASN A 445 4.77 24.70 -39.91
CA ASN A 445 3.66 25.21 -40.71
C ASN A 445 2.40 25.24 -39.83
N ILE A 446 2.16 26.36 -39.13
CA ILE A 446 1.00 26.47 -38.22
C ILE A 446 -0.27 26.62 -39.05
N LYS A 447 -1.13 25.60 -39.03
CA LYS A 447 -2.50 25.71 -39.56
C LYS A 447 -3.49 25.91 -38.41
N ILE A 448 -3.75 27.17 -38.04
CA ILE A 448 -4.84 27.55 -37.12
C ILE A 448 -6.16 27.47 -37.91
N TYR A 449 -6.91 26.38 -37.76
CA TYR A 449 -8.23 26.26 -38.37
C TYR A 449 -9.30 26.88 -37.47
N LYS A 450 -9.84 28.04 -37.87
CA LYS A 450 -11.24 28.36 -37.57
C LYS A 450 -12.08 27.41 -38.41
N ILE A 451 -12.63 26.38 -37.79
CA ILE A 451 -13.61 25.48 -38.41
C ILE A 451 -14.76 26.36 -38.93
N LEU A 452 -14.85 26.56 -40.26
CA LEU A 452 -16.10 26.73 -41.04
C LEU A 452 -15.98 27.13 -42.53
N SER A 453 -14.81 27.24 -43.19
CA SER A 453 -14.78 27.73 -44.59
C SER A 453 -14.30 26.78 -45.70
N LYS A 454 -14.09 25.47 -45.45
CA LYS A 454 -13.73 24.52 -46.53
C LYS A 454 -14.45 23.16 -46.45
N ILE A 455 -15.78 23.18 -46.37
CA ILE A 455 -16.65 22.04 -46.76
C ILE A 455 -17.47 22.43 -48.01
N LYS A 456 -16.82 23.07 -48.99
CA LYS A 456 -17.34 23.14 -50.36
C LYS A 456 -16.17 22.83 -51.28
N GLN A 457 -16.37 21.82 -52.13
CA GLN A 457 -15.40 21.14 -53.00
C GLN A 457 -14.58 20.04 -52.32
N PHE A 458 -15.25 18.95 -51.95
CA PHE A 458 -15.06 17.64 -52.56
C PHE A 458 -16.39 16.89 -52.55
#